data_AF-A0A3M1HMP8-F1
#
_entry.id   AF-A0A3M1HMP8-F1
#
_cell.length_a   1.000
_cell.length_b   1.000
_cell.length_c   1.000
_cell.angle_alpha   90.00
_cell.angle_beta   90.00
_cell.angle_gamma   90.00
#
_symmetry.space_group_name_H-M   'P 1'
#
loop_
_entity.id
_entity.type
_entity.pdbx_description
1 polymer ?
#
loop_
_entity_poly.entity_id
_entity_poly.type
_entity_poly.pdbx_seq_one_letter_code
_entity_poly.pdbx_strand_id
1 'polypeptide(L)' 'MLCSQYYIQPSTLEEALEALAEQSHAGPTRLLAGGTDVMVELEHGAKPPRTIIDISRVEGLDEIRLEENRIHIGPLVT' A
#
# COMPACT_ATOMS: atom_id res chain seq x y z
N MET A 1 -16.70 -1.75 5.01
CA MET A 1 -16.30 -3.01 4.35
C MET A 1 -15.88 -2.63 2.94
N LEU A 2 -14.58 -2.71 2.64
CA LEU A 2 -14.04 -2.36 1.31
C LEU A 2 -14.61 -3.35 0.29
N CYS A 3 -15.49 -2.91 -0.62
CA CYS A 3 -15.94 -3.75 -1.73
C CYS A 3 -14.90 -3.74 -2.87
N SER A 4 -13.63 -4.06 -2.57
CA SER A 4 -12.66 -4.39 -3.60
C SER A 4 -12.87 -5.83 -4.05
N GLN A 5 -12.57 -6.11 -5.31
CA GLN A 5 -12.67 -7.46 -5.87
C GLN A 5 -11.51 -8.35 -5.42
N TYR A 6 -10.33 -7.75 -5.20
CA TYR A 6 -9.13 -8.43 -4.75
C TYR A 6 -8.43 -7.67 -3.62
N TYR A 7 -7.82 -8.43 -2.71
CA TYR A 7 -6.99 -7.94 -1.62
C TYR A 7 -5.71 -8.77 -1.59
N ILE A 8 -4.56 -8.13 -1.73
CA ILE A 8 -3.24 -8.76 -1.77
C ILE A 8 -2.41 -8.14 -0.65
N GLN A 9 -1.71 -8.96 0.13
CA GLN A 9 -0.88 -8.51 1.24
C GLN A 9 0.53 -9.12 1.09
N PRO A 10 1.42 -8.48 0.32
CA PRO A 10 2.80 -8.92 0.16
C PRO A 10 3.58 -8.80 1.47
N SER A 11 4.62 -9.63 1.59
CA SER A 11 5.58 -9.61 2.71
C SER A 11 6.92 -8.97 2.33
N THR A 12 7.20 -8.86 1.03
CA THR A 12 8.43 -8.25 0.51
C THR A 12 8.14 -7.12 -0.48
N LEU A 13 9.13 -6.25 -0.69
CA LEU A 13 9.02 -5.16 -1.67
C LEU A 13 8.90 -5.71 -3.09
N GLU A 14 9.61 -6.79 -3.40
CA GLU A 14 9.54 -7.49 -4.68
C GLU A 14 8.10 -7.94 -4.97
N GLU A 15 7.49 -8.69 -4.04
CA GLU A 15 6.11 -9.16 -4.15
C GLU A 15 5.11 -8.00 -4.32
N ALA A 16 5.33 -6.88 -3.62
CA ALA A 16 4.48 -5.70 -3.73
C ALA A 16 4.57 -5.06 -5.11
N LEU A 17 5.77 -4.97 -5.68
CA LEU A 17 6.02 -4.40 -7.00
C LEU A 17 5.47 -5.30 -8.11
N GLU A 18 5.66 -6.62 -7.99
CA GLU A 18 5.10 -7.61 -8.92
C GLU A 18 3.56 -7.55 -8.91
N ALA A 19 2.95 -7.60 -7.73
CA ALA A 19 1.49 -7.49 -7.60
C ALA A 19 0.97 -6.16 -8.17
N LEU A 20 1.67 -5.05 -7.94
CA LEU A 20 1.28 -3.76 -8.48
C LEU A 20 1.37 -3.75 -10.01
N ALA A 21 2.46 -4.27 -10.57
CA ALA A 21 2.65 -4.38 -12.01
C ALA A 21 1.53 -5.23 -12.63
N GLU A 22 1.26 -6.42 -12.10
CA GLU A 22 0.22 -7.31 -12.64
C GLU A 22 -1.18 -6.70 -12.55
N GLN A 23 -1.55 -6.16 -11.39
CA GLN A 23 -2.94 -5.75 -11.14
C GLN A 23 -3.29 -4.40 -11.78
N SER A 24 -2.30 -3.51 -11.95
CA SER A 24 -2.51 -2.22 -12.60
C SER A 24 -2.95 -2.34 -14.06
N HIS A 25 -2.57 -3.43 -14.75
CA HIS A 25 -3.05 -3.72 -16.11
C HIS A 25 -4.52 -4.19 -16.13
N ALA A 26 -4.98 -4.83 -15.06
CA ALA A 26 -6.31 -5.43 -14.98
C ALA A 26 -7.39 -4.43 -14.50
N GLY A 27 -7.00 -3.30 -13.90
CA GLY A 27 -7.92 -2.23 -13.54
C GLY A 27 -7.43 -1.37 -12.36
N PRO A 28 -8.32 -0.52 -11.80
CA PRO A 28 -7.98 0.38 -10.70
C PRO A 28 -7.39 -0.39 -9.51
N THR A 29 -6.13 -0.12 -9.22
CA THR A 29 -5.37 -0.76 -8.14
C THR A 29 -4.85 0.33 -7.21
N ARG A 30 -4.92 0.11 -5.89
CA ARG A 30 -4.35 1.03 -4.91
C ARG A 30 -3.45 0.30 -3.92
N LEU A 31 -2.36 0.97 -3.55
CA LEU A 31 -1.56 0.60 -2.39
C LEU A 31 -2.26 1.09 -1.12
N LEU A 32 -2.25 0.26 -0.09
CA LEU A 32 -2.79 0.56 1.24
C LEU A 32 -1.67 0.48 2.27
N ALA A 33 -1.38 1.60 2.92
CA ALA A 33 -0.51 1.70 4.09
C ALA A 33 -1.38 1.73 5.37
N GLY A 34 -1.37 2.82 6.13
CA GLY A 34 -2.24 2.99 7.32
C GLY A 34 -3.74 3.12 7.01
N GLY A 35 -4.11 3.40 5.76
CA GLY A 35 -5.50 3.34 5.28
C GLY A 35 -6.42 4.50 5.66
N THR A 36 -5.97 5.47 6.45
CA THR A 36 -6.77 6.64 6.86
C THR A 36 -7.38 7.38 5.67
N ASP A 37 -6.54 7.75 4.69
CA ASP A 37 -7.02 8.51 3.52
C ASP A 37 -7.96 7.68 2.65
N VAL A 38 -7.65 6.39 2.45
CA VAL A 38 -8.50 5.47 1.68
C VAL A 38 -9.89 5.34 2.31
N MET A 39 -9.96 5.25 3.64
CA MET A 39 -11.23 5.19 4.36
C MET A 39 -12.03 6.49 4.20
N VAL A 40 -11.38 7.64 4.37
CA VAL A 40 -12.01 8.96 4.19
C VAL A 40 -12.52 9.15 2.77
N GLU A 41 -11.76 8.75 1.74
CA GLU A 41 -12.18 8.85 0.35
C GLU A 41 -13.45 8.02 0.05
N LEU A 42 -13.52 6.81 0.60
CA LEU A 42 -14.67 5.92 0.40
C LEU A 42 -15.92 6.43 1.11
N GLU A 43 -15.78 7.01 2.30
CA GLU A 43 -16.87 7.69 3.00
C GLU A 43 -17.42 8.87 2.19
N HIS A 44 -16.56 9.57 1.43
CA HIS A 44 -16.96 10.63 0.51
C HIS A 44 -17.48 10.12 -0.86
N GLY A 45 -17.73 8.82 -0.99
CA GLY A 45 -18.32 8.24 -2.20
C GLY A 45 -17.34 7.95 -3.32
N ALA A 46 -16.03 7.92 -3.05
CA ALA A 46 -15.08 7.40 -4.02
C ALA A 46 -15.44 5.97 -4.40
N LYS A 47 -15.30 5.63 -5.69
CA LYS A 47 -15.49 4.26 -6.15
C LYS A 47 -14.40 3.36 -5.55
N PRO A 48 -14.74 2.18 -5.01
CA PRO A 48 -13.74 1.26 -4.50
C PRO A 48 -12.83 0.80 -5.64
N PRO A 49 -11.50 0.66 -5.40
CA PRO A 49 -10.62 0.09 -6.39
C PRO A 49 -10.97 -1.39 -6.62
N ARG A 50 -10.61 -1.90 -7.80
CA ARG A 50 -10.73 -3.33 -8.10
C ARG A 50 -9.80 -4.13 -7.19
N THR A 51 -8.57 -3.66 -7.02
CA THR A 51 -7.56 -4.36 -6.22
C THR A 51 -6.97 -3.43 -5.17
N ILE A 52 -6.82 -3.94 -3.95
CA ILE A 52 -6.04 -3.32 -2.88
C ILE A 52 -4.79 -4.16 -2.66
N ILE A 53 -3.64 -3.51 -2.60
CA ILE A 53 -2.36 -4.10 -2.23
C ILE A 53 -1.94 -3.48 -0.89
N ASP A 54 -2.12 -4.23 0.18
CA ASP A 54 -1.79 -3.82 1.53
C ASP A 54 -0.31 -4.06 1.82
N ILE A 55 0.45 -2.96 1.87
CA ILE A 55 1.89 -3.00 2.10
C ILE A 55 2.25 -2.99 3.59
N SER A 56 1.28 -3.03 4.52
CA SER A 56 1.51 -2.99 5.98
C SER A 56 2.39 -4.12 6.53
N ARG A 57 2.63 -5.17 5.74
CA ARG A 57 3.47 -6.33 6.09
C ARG A 57 4.80 -6.38 5.33
N VAL A 58 5.08 -5.41 4.46
CA VAL A 58 6.31 -5.38 3.71
C VAL A 58 7.47 -5.00 4.63
N GLU A 59 8.44 -5.91 4.76
CA GLU A 59 9.60 -5.72 5.63
C GLU A 59 10.47 -4.52 5.21
N GLY A 60 11.01 -3.81 6.20
CA GLY A 60 11.99 -2.74 6.00
C GLY A 60 11.40 -1.39 5.57
N LEU A 61 10.08 -1.28 5.38
CA LEU A 61 9.40 -0.02 5.08
C LEU A 61 8.97 0.76 6.32
N ASP A 62 9.07 0.17 7.51
CA ASP A 62 8.68 0.73 8.82
C ASP A 62 9.88 1.18 9.67
N GLU A 63 11.05 1.32 9.04
CA GLU A 63 12.30 1.65 9.73
C GLU A 63 12.69 3.13 9.62
N ILE A 64 13.34 3.64 10.68
CA ILE A 64 14.06 4.91 10.66
C ILE A 64 15.56 4.59 10.72
N ARG A 65 16.33 5.07 9.74
CA ARG A 65 17.79 4.85 9.67
C ARG A 65 18.53 6.18 9.60
N LEU A 66 19.66 6.28 10.28
CA LEU A 66 20.61 7.38 10.13
C LEU A 66 21.75 6.88 9.24
N GLU A 67 21.89 7.47 8.06
CA GLU A 67 22.93 7.11 7.10
C GLU A 67 23.76 8.35 6.79
N GLU A 68 25.06 8.28 7.14
CA GLU A 68 26.01 9.38 7.07
C GLU A 68 25.54 10.61 7.88
N ASN A 69 24.78 11.49 7.24
CA ASN A 69 24.19 12.72 7.79
C ASN A 69 22.73 12.92 7.32
N ARG A 70 22.04 11.83 6.95
CA ARG A 70 20.65 11.84 6.50
C ARG A 70 19.82 10.89 7.35
N ILE A 71 18.61 11.33 7.67
CA ILE A 71 17.61 10.45 8.26
C ILE A 71 16.76 9.91 7.11
N HIS A 72 16.78 8.60 6.94
CA HIS A 72 15.84 7.88 6.10
C HIS A 72 14.65 7.47 6.96
N ILE A 73 13.45 7.86 6.54
CA ILE A 73 12.19 7.52 7.21
C ILE A 73 11.41 6.64 6.24
N GLY A 74 11.20 5.38 6.63
CA GLY A 74 10.42 4.44 5.84
C GLY A 74 8.97 4.90 5.67
N PRO A 75 8.32 4.56 4.54
CA PRO A 75 6.96 5.02 4.22
C PRO A 75 5.87 4.45 5.14
N LEU A 76 6.17 3.47 5.98
CA LEU A 76 5.24 2.86 6.94
C LEU A 76 5.55 3.23 8.40
N VAL A 77 6.48 4.15 8.64
CA VAL A 77 6.70 4.71 9.98
C VAL A 77 5.45 5.50 10.40
N THR A 78 4.94 5.25 11.61
CA THR A 78 3.75 5.89 12.20
C THR A 78 4.03 6.56 13.53
#